data_AF-A0AA96G0G7-F1
#
_entry.id   AF-A0AA96G0G7-F1
#
_cell.length_a   1.000
_cell.length_b   1.000
_cell.length_c   1.000
_cell.angle_alpha   90.00
_cell.angle_beta   90.00
_cell.angle_gamma   90.00
#
_symmetry.space_group_name_H-M   'P 1'
#
loop_
_entity.id
_entity.type
_entity.pdbx_description
1 polymer ?
#
loop_
_entity_poly.entity_id
_entity_poly.type
_entity_poly.pdbx_seq_one_letter_code
_entity_poly.pdbx_strand_id
1 'polypeptide(L)'
;MGRATHRVTHGAGPARRAEAAPPLPRPASVRPAPSPHGAPVALPPGLLGGDFAGVRVHTDRAAVRSARSVGALAYAHGNDIVGEPLLLDPTPVGRALLAHELAHVAEQRRSGRAVVQRRSRATETGDLLEWWDSAADAVQALGLLEAMTPADFDDTLGDMLAGGQVARLLGRLPGRAEVVRFLRLVGERASAAHQEAVMAGYPFANLTPESQLIVFGKKFEAGRGARPAAPDPALRRLVSADPSAPFTGSGATGTVSADAPMSLGEMWSMRGQVKKAKELGISVERAKYKRIPGLEMLHDWSNPVKGDLTGPGSWLEGLGAADRKGQAELLLRQPIATRYRGAYAGALPTRAEVIRSAARAHRLSPELVAGIILAEQRDQSKREDAVDYQSTMWTGRTSSIGLGQVEVKTAREKNLFADQVSRSMQTWLAGNTETSNQAIAGLLASDEFNVFAVARYLRLVADAGARQSAASLPRTAAEFPGLDFARFAADASTWTEDHVWLIGSEYTSSPWDDTLNPWGQFVLEAYRDVKAAGVF
;
A
#
# COMPACT_ATOMS: atom_id res chain seq x y z
N MET A 1 20.33 -74.23 -27.59
CA MET A 1 20.27 -72.75 -27.53
C MET A 1 19.10 -72.37 -26.63
N GLY A 2 19.17 -71.49 -25.64
CA GLY A 2 20.32 -70.72 -25.13
C GLY A 2 19.84 -69.56 -24.24
N ARG A 3 19.39 -69.83 -23.01
CA ARG A 3 18.93 -68.77 -22.08
C ARG A 3 20.12 -67.93 -21.59
N ALA A 4 20.12 -66.64 -21.91
CA ALA A 4 21.13 -65.67 -21.44
C ALA A 4 20.51 -64.65 -20.47
N THR A 5 20.80 -64.80 -19.18
CA THR A 5 20.45 -63.80 -18.16
C THR A 5 21.55 -62.74 -18.07
N HIS A 6 21.32 -61.53 -18.58
CA HIS A 6 22.30 -60.44 -18.48
C HIS A 6 22.37 -59.85 -17.06
N ARG A 7 23.26 -60.43 -16.25
CA ARG A 7 23.76 -59.83 -15.01
C ARG A 7 24.76 -58.72 -15.36
N VAL A 8 24.37 -57.45 -15.21
CA VAL A 8 25.31 -56.33 -15.29
C VAL A 8 26.02 -56.18 -13.94
N THR A 9 27.33 -56.36 -13.93
CA THR A 9 28.19 -56.18 -12.75
C THR A 9 28.68 -54.74 -12.65
N HIS A 10 28.51 -54.08 -11.50
CA HIS A 10 29.18 -52.81 -11.24
C HIS A 10 30.70 -53.03 -11.11
N GLY A 11 31.45 -52.53 -12.09
CA GLY A 11 32.90 -52.37 -11.97
C GLY A 11 33.24 -51.13 -11.15
N ALA A 12 34.09 -51.27 -10.14
CA ALA A 12 34.51 -50.15 -9.29
C ALA A 12 35.62 -49.33 -9.97
N GLY A 13 35.36 -48.04 -10.21
CA GLY A 13 36.38 -47.05 -10.55
C GLY A 13 37.01 -46.44 -9.28
N PRO A 14 38.26 -45.95 -9.33
CA PRO A 14 38.95 -45.44 -8.14
C PRO A 14 38.35 -44.13 -7.64
N ALA A 15 38.09 -44.06 -6.33
CA ALA A 15 37.58 -42.86 -5.68
C ALA A 15 38.62 -41.72 -5.70
N ARG A 16 38.33 -40.63 -6.42
CA ARG A 16 39.04 -39.37 -6.20
C ARG A 16 38.73 -38.86 -4.79
N ARG A 17 39.76 -38.53 -4.01
CA ARG A 17 39.58 -37.78 -2.77
C ARG A 17 38.98 -36.41 -3.11
N ALA A 18 37.85 -36.08 -2.50
CA ALA A 18 37.42 -34.69 -2.41
C ALA A 18 38.30 -34.00 -1.35
N GLU A 19 38.88 -32.85 -1.69
CA GLU A 19 39.46 -31.97 -0.67
C GLU A 19 38.35 -31.36 0.19
N ALA A 20 38.59 -31.29 1.50
CA ALA A 20 37.64 -30.69 2.41
C ALA A 20 37.66 -29.16 2.26
N ALA A 21 36.48 -28.54 2.19
CA ALA A 21 36.35 -27.09 2.27
C ALA A 21 36.96 -26.56 3.59
N PRO A 22 37.56 -25.35 3.60
CA PRO A 22 38.14 -24.79 4.82
C PRO A 22 37.07 -24.63 5.91
N PRO A 23 37.42 -24.87 7.19
CA PRO A 23 36.45 -24.78 8.28
C PRO A 23 35.96 -23.34 8.47
N LEU A 24 34.66 -23.19 8.74
CA LEU A 24 34.06 -21.90 9.11
C LEU A 24 34.77 -21.30 10.34
N PRO A 25 34.86 -19.96 10.44
CA PRO A 25 35.51 -19.30 11.57
C PRO A 25 34.82 -19.68 12.88
N ARG A 26 35.63 -20.09 13.88
CA ARG A 26 35.14 -20.39 15.22
C ARG A 26 34.56 -19.11 15.86
N PRO A 27 33.47 -19.20 16.65
CA PRO A 27 32.99 -18.06 17.42
C PRO A 27 34.07 -17.55 18.38
N ALA A 28 34.10 -16.24 18.59
CA ALA A 28 35.19 -15.55 19.27
C ALA A 28 35.44 -16.07 20.70
N SER A 29 36.71 -16.07 21.12
CA SER A 29 37.15 -16.60 22.40
C SER A 29 36.55 -15.86 23.60
N VAL A 30 35.97 -16.64 24.51
CA VAL A 30 35.44 -16.29 25.83
C VAL A 30 36.22 -15.17 26.53
N ARG A 31 35.53 -14.09 26.92
CA ARG A 31 35.91 -13.28 28.09
C ARG A 31 35.25 -13.90 29.33
N PRO A 32 35.91 -13.95 30.50
CA PRO A 32 35.20 -14.25 31.75
C PRO A 32 34.11 -13.21 31.98
N ALA A 33 32.96 -13.64 32.52
CA ALA A 33 31.89 -12.72 32.90
C ALA A 33 32.36 -11.80 34.04
N PRO A 34 31.89 -10.54 34.10
CA PRO A 34 31.95 -9.79 35.35
C PRO A 34 31.10 -10.53 36.40
N SER A 35 31.58 -10.61 37.64
CA SER A 35 30.80 -11.20 38.74
C SER A 35 29.44 -10.49 38.87
N PRO A 36 28.33 -11.20 39.14
CA PRO A 36 27.05 -10.57 39.34
C PRO A 36 27.12 -9.62 40.54
N HIS A 37 26.86 -8.34 40.29
CA HIS A 37 26.83 -7.28 41.29
C HIS A 37 25.37 -6.86 41.53
N GLY A 38 24.81 -7.27 42.67
CA GLY A 38 23.43 -7.03 43.06
C GLY A 38 23.03 -7.95 44.21
N ALA A 39 21.90 -7.66 44.85
CA ALA A 39 21.27 -8.63 45.76
C ALA A 39 20.37 -9.55 44.91
N PRO A 40 20.66 -10.86 44.81
CA PRO A 40 19.87 -11.78 44.00
C PRO A 40 18.47 -11.98 44.59
N VAL A 41 17.47 -12.06 43.73
CA VAL A 41 16.14 -12.55 44.09
C VAL A 41 16.13 -14.07 43.89
N ALA A 42 15.62 -14.82 44.87
CA ALA A 42 15.39 -16.25 44.71
C ALA A 42 14.23 -16.48 43.73
N LEU A 43 14.36 -17.47 42.84
CA LEU A 43 13.29 -17.82 41.89
C LEU A 43 11.96 -18.10 42.64
N PRO A 44 10.86 -17.38 42.37
CA PRO A 44 9.64 -17.56 43.15
C PRO A 44 9.00 -18.94 42.91
N PRO A 45 8.55 -19.64 43.95
CA PRO A 45 7.88 -20.93 43.81
C PRO A 45 6.66 -20.84 42.89
N GLY A 46 6.61 -21.72 41.88
CA GLY A 46 5.46 -21.85 40.99
C GLY A 46 5.46 -21.03 39.70
N LEU A 47 6.48 -20.21 39.41
CA LEU A 47 6.55 -19.53 38.09
C LEU A 47 6.67 -20.55 36.94
N LEU A 48 7.50 -21.58 37.13
CA LEU A 48 7.77 -22.67 36.19
C LEU A 48 8.02 -23.96 37.00
N GLY A 49 7.30 -25.03 36.69
CA GLY A 49 7.16 -26.21 37.56
C GLY A 49 8.30 -27.24 37.52
N GLY A 50 9.50 -26.88 38.00
CA GLY A 50 10.65 -27.79 38.11
C GLY A 50 11.56 -27.48 39.31
N ASP A 51 12.47 -28.41 39.63
CA ASP A 51 13.45 -28.21 40.71
C ASP A 51 14.60 -27.30 40.24
N PHE A 52 14.39 -26.01 40.48
CA PHE A 52 15.39 -24.95 40.30
C PHE A 52 15.87 -24.40 41.65
N ALA A 53 15.93 -25.25 42.69
CA ALA A 53 16.50 -24.87 43.98
C ALA A 53 17.93 -24.31 43.80
N GLY A 54 18.21 -23.20 44.49
CA GLY A 54 19.49 -22.49 44.42
C GLY A 54 19.70 -21.59 43.19
N VAL A 55 18.73 -21.48 42.27
CA VAL A 55 18.79 -20.50 41.17
C VAL A 55 18.51 -19.08 41.69
N ARG A 56 19.31 -18.13 41.19
CA ARG A 56 19.29 -16.70 41.55
C ARG A 56 19.01 -15.86 40.32
N VAL A 57 18.12 -14.88 40.43
CA VAL A 57 17.81 -13.95 39.34
C VAL A 57 18.27 -12.54 39.72
N HIS A 58 19.00 -11.90 38.82
CA HIS A 58 19.53 -10.54 38.96
C HIS A 58 18.89 -9.65 37.91
N THR A 59 18.09 -8.67 38.34
CA THR A 59 17.34 -7.76 37.45
C THR A 59 17.57 -6.27 37.76
N ASP A 60 18.63 -5.95 38.51
CA ASP A 60 18.93 -4.57 38.88
C ASP A 60 19.62 -3.78 37.74
N ARG A 61 19.91 -2.50 37.99
CA ARG A 61 20.55 -1.62 37.00
C ARG A 61 21.96 -2.07 36.59
N ALA A 62 22.67 -2.87 37.39
CA ALA A 62 23.96 -3.44 37.03
C ALA A 62 23.79 -4.72 36.19
N ALA A 63 22.84 -5.60 36.58
CA ALA A 63 22.46 -6.77 35.79
C ALA A 63 22.02 -6.40 34.36
N VAL A 64 21.14 -5.40 34.22
CA VAL A 64 20.70 -4.83 32.93
C VAL A 64 21.89 -4.37 32.07
N ARG A 65 22.87 -3.67 32.66
CA ARG A 65 24.08 -3.25 31.93
C ARG A 65 24.96 -4.44 31.56
N SER A 66 24.98 -5.50 32.36
CA SER A 66 25.75 -6.72 32.07
C SER A 66 25.14 -7.49 30.90
N ALA A 67 23.83 -7.70 30.86
CA ALA A 67 23.18 -8.39 29.74
C ALA A 67 23.34 -7.61 28.43
N ARG A 68 23.15 -6.28 28.48
CA ARG A 68 23.38 -5.40 27.33
C ARG A 68 24.85 -5.38 26.87
N SER A 69 25.83 -5.47 27.77
CA SER A 69 27.25 -5.51 27.38
C SER A 69 27.69 -6.85 26.75
N VAL A 70 26.88 -7.91 26.90
CA VAL A 70 26.98 -9.15 26.12
C VAL A 70 25.93 -9.24 25.00
N GLY A 71 25.20 -8.17 24.69
CA GLY A 71 24.28 -8.10 23.54
C GLY A 71 23.03 -8.97 23.65
N ALA A 72 22.49 -9.14 24.86
CA ALA A 72 21.31 -9.95 25.16
C ALA A 72 20.30 -9.20 26.07
N LEU A 73 19.07 -9.70 26.17
CA LEU A 73 18.06 -9.31 27.17
C LEU A 73 18.30 -10.01 28.51
N ALA A 74 18.78 -11.25 28.46
CA ALA A 74 19.18 -12.05 29.61
C ALA A 74 20.37 -12.97 29.27
N TYR A 75 21.00 -13.56 30.29
CA TYR A 75 21.91 -14.70 30.11
C TYR A 75 21.99 -15.55 31.38
N ALA A 76 22.36 -16.83 31.22
CA ALA A 76 22.54 -17.79 32.29
C ALA A 76 24.03 -18.12 32.50
N HIS A 77 24.47 -18.08 33.75
CA HIS A 77 25.82 -18.46 34.16
C HIS A 77 25.81 -19.23 35.48
N GLY A 78 26.07 -20.54 35.42
CA GLY A 78 26.05 -21.44 36.58
C GLY A 78 24.64 -21.60 37.15
N ASN A 79 24.35 -20.94 38.27
CA ASN A 79 23.02 -20.88 38.89
C ASN A 79 22.43 -19.46 38.89
N ASP A 80 23.08 -18.51 38.20
CA ASP A 80 22.69 -17.10 38.16
C ASP A 80 22.13 -16.76 36.78
N ILE A 81 20.97 -16.12 36.75
CA ILE A 81 20.33 -15.55 35.56
C ILE A 81 20.38 -14.03 35.69
N VAL A 82 20.86 -13.34 34.65
CA VAL A 82 21.18 -11.90 34.70
C VAL A 82 20.52 -11.20 33.50
N GLY A 83 19.63 -10.23 33.73
CA GLY A 83 18.92 -9.57 32.62
C GLY A 83 17.99 -8.42 33.00
N GLU A 84 17.08 -8.10 32.09
CA GLU A 84 16.03 -7.10 32.29
C GLU A 84 14.96 -7.54 33.32
N PRO A 85 14.26 -6.61 34.01
CA PRO A 85 13.16 -6.93 34.94
C PRO A 85 12.03 -7.79 34.37
N LEU A 86 11.89 -7.83 33.04
CA LEU A 86 10.98 -8.72 32.30
C LEU A 86 11.15 -10.21 32.69
N LEU A 87 12.35 -10.64 33.13
CA LEU A 87 12.62 -11.99 33.64
C LEU A 87 11.75 -12.41 34.83
N LEU A 88 11.22 -11.46 35.62
CA LEU A 88 10.39 -11.73 36.80
C LEU A 88 8.92 -11.32 36.58
N ASP A 89 8.55 -10.96 35.35
CA ASP A 89 7.21 -10.53 35.00
C ASP A 89 6.26 -11.74 34.81
N PRO A 90 5.06 -11.75 35.43
CA PRO A 90 4.11 -12.85 35.33
C PRO A 90 3.28 -12.87 34.01
N THR A 91 3.65 -12.11 32.99
CA THR A 91 3.15 -12.24 31.61
C THR A 91 3.61 -13.54 30.94
N PRO A 92 3.01 -13.95 29.80
CA PRO A 92 3.53 -15.03 28.97
C PRO A 92 4.97 -14.77 28.51
N VAL A 93 5.27 -13.53 28.13
CA VAL A 93 6.59 -13.08 27.64
C VAL A 93 7.66 -13.22 28.72
N GLY A 94 7.41 -12.73 29.95
CA GLY A 94 8.35 -12.87 31.06
C GLY A 94 8.62 -14.33 31.44
N ARG A 95 7.57 -15.16 31.51
CA ARG A 95 7.71 -16.62 31.71
C ARG A 95 8.51 -17.31 30.60
N ALA A 96 8.31 -16.93 29.34
CA ALA A 96 9.04 -17.53 28.21
C ALA A 96 10.54 -17.22 28.26
N LEU A 97 10.90 -15.95 28.50
CA LEU A 97 12.31 -15.54 28.69
C LEU A 97 12.96 -16.27 29.88
N LEU A 98 12.25 -16.36 31.00
CA LEU A 98 12.75 -17.06 32.19
C LEU A 98 12.90 -18.57 31.96
N ALA A 99 11.99 -19.21 31.22
CA ALA A 99 12.06 -20.63 30.87
C ALA A 99 13.28 -20.92 29.96
N HIS A 100 13.60 -19.99 29.05
CA HIS A 100 14.78 -20.06 28.20
C HIS A 100 16.07 -20.11 29.03
N GLU A 101 16.24 -19.17 29.96
CA GLU A 101 17.44 -19.11 30.80
C GLU A 101 17.54 -20.26 31.80
N LEU A 102 16.42 -20.76 32.31
CA LEU A 102 16.40 -21.96 33.17
C LEU A 102 16.78 -23.25 32.42
N ALA A 103 16.52 -23.34 31.11
CA ALA A 103 17.02 -24.44 30.29
C ALA A 103 18.56 -24.39 30.18
N HIS A 104 19.15 -23.20 29.98
CA HIS A 104 20.62 -23.02 30.00
C HIS A 104 21.24 -23.36 31.36
N VAL A 105 20.59 -23.00 32.47
CA VAL A 105 21.01 -23.43 33.82
C VAL A 105 20.99 -24.95 33.96
N ALA A 106 19.94 -25.62 33.48
CA ALA A 106 19.82 -27.08 33.52
C ALA A 106 20.90 -27.78 32.67
N GLU A 107 21.26 -27.23 31.50
CA GLU A 107 22.34 -27.74 30.67
C GLU A 107 23.73 -27.52 31.32
N GLN A 108 23.98 -26.34 31.89
CA GLN A 108 25.23 -26.05 32.60
C GLN A 108 25.42 -26.96 33.83
N ARG A 109 24.34 -27.27 34.56
CA ARG A 109 24.34 -28.27 35.64
C ARG A 109 24.72 -29.68 35.14
N ARG A 110 24.21 -30.09 33.98
CA ARG A 110 24.46 -31.44 33.40
C ARG A 110 25.83 -31.58 32.73
N SER A 111 26.37 -30.49 32.17
CA SER A 111 27.68 -30.47 31.49
C SER A 111 28.86 -30.15 32.41
N GLY A 112 28.58 -29.72 33.65
CA GLY A 112 29.60 -29.40 34.65
C GLY A 112 30.46 -28.17 34.30
N ARG A 113 30.04 -27.35 33.32
CA ARG A 113 30.86 -26.27 32.77
C ARG A 113 30.06 -24.98 32.63
N ALA A 114 30.20 -24.10 33.62
CA ALA A 114 29.60 -22.77 33.62
C ALA A 114 30.26 -21.85 32.58
N VAL A 115 29.81 -21.95 31.34
CA VAL A 115 30.09 -20.99 30.26
C VAL A 115 28.88 -20.07 30.14
N VAL A 116 29.07 -18.79 29.85
CA VAL A 116 27.95 -17.88 29.55
C VAL A 116 27.24 -18.38 28.30
N GLN A 117 26.09 -19.04 28.49
CA GLN A 117 25.10 -19.26 27.43
C GLN A 117 24.32 -17.93 27.27
N ARG A 118 24.25 -17.43 26.05
CA ARG A 118 23.44 -16.27 25.66
C ARG A 118 22.96 -16.46 24.23
N ARG A 119 21.84 -15.87 23.85
CA ARG A 119 21.52 -15.64 22.44
C ARG A 119 21.94 -14.22 22.06
N SER A 120 21.57 -13.80 20.85
CA SER A 120 21.60 -12.38 20.51
C SER A 120 20.27 -11.77 20.93
N ARG A 121 20.26 -10.48 21.26
CA ARG A 121 19.02 -9.74 21.53
C ARG A 121 18.02 -9.83 20.38
N ALA A 122 18.46 -9.93 19.12
CA ALA A 122 17.58 -10.16 17.97
C ALA A 122 16.91 -11.54 18.05
N THR A 123 17.68 -12.61 18.30
CA THR A 123 17.16 -13.99 18.43
C THR A 123 16.26 -14.17 19.65
N GLU A 124 16.67 -13.68 20.82
CA GLU A 124 15.83 -13.65 22.04
C GLU A 124 14.54 -12.86 21.80
N THR A 125 14.63 -11.73 21.10
CA THR A 125 13.42 -10.99 20.74
C THR A 125 12.55 -11.85 19.83
N GLY A 126 13.09 -12.41 18.74
CA GLY A 126 12.39 -13.30 17.80
C GLY A 126 11.66 -14.46 18.49
N ASP A 127 12.30 -15.15 19.43
CA ASP A 127 11.67 -16.19 20.27
C ASP A 127 10.47 -15.62 21.05
N LEU A 128 10.59 -14.42 21.63
CA LEU A 128 9.50 -13.74 22.36
C LEU A 128 8.40 -13.18 21.43
N LEU A 129 8.72 -12.84 20.17
CA LEU A 129 7.75 -12.37 19.17
C LEU A 129 6.77 -13.46 18.73
N GLU A 130 7.01 -14.74 19.06
CA GLU A 130 6.06 -15.82 18.78
C GLU A 130 4.88 -15.89 19.78
N TRP A 131 5.00 -15.28 20.97
CA TRP A 131 4.15 -15.56 22.14
C TRP A 131 3.11 -14.48 22.49
N TRP A 132 2.85 -13.48 21.63
CA TRP A 132 1.75 -12.54 21.86
C TRP A 132 0.39 -13.07 21.43
N ASP A 133 -0.60 -12.95 22.32
CA ASP A 133 -2.00 -13.25 22.00
C ASP A 133 -2.97 -12.11 22.35
N SER A 134 -2.56 -11.14 23.18
CA SER A 134 -3.37 -9.97 23.53
C SER A 134 -2.84 -8.67 22.91
N ALA A 135 -3.70 -7.65 22.90
CA ALA A 135 -3.31 -6.30 22.50
C ALA A 135 -2.30 -5.65 23.48
N ALA A 136 -2.26 -6.09 24.74
CA ALA A 136 -1.26 -5.62 25.71
C ALA A 136 0.13 -6.17 25.39
N ASP A 137 0.23 -7.44 24.98
CA ASP A 137 1.49 -8.06 24.55
C ASP A 137 2.02 -7.37 23.28
N ALA A 138 1.13 -7.08 22.32
CA ALA A 138 1.47 -6.39 21.09
C ALA A 138 1.99 -4.94 21.32
N VAL A 139 1.50 -4.24 22.34
CA VAL A 139 2.02 -2.92 22.75
C VAL A 139 3.41 -3.02 23.41
N GLN A 140 3.65 -4.07 24.21
CA GLN A 140 4.95 -4.32 24.84
C GLN A 140 6.00 -4.70 23.79
N ALA A 141 5.65 -5.59 22.85
CA ALA A 141 6.46 -5.93 21.68
C ALA A 141 6.91 -4.71 20.88
N LEU A 142 5.98 -3.80 20.61
CA LEU A 142 6.29 -2.53 19.94
C LEU A 142 7.27 -1.67 20.77
N GLY A 143 7.18 -1.71 22.10
CA GLY A 143 8.17 -1.09 23.00
C GLY A 143 9.57 -1.73 22.93
N LEU A 144 9.66 -3.05 22.79
CA LEU A 144 10.94 -3.76 22.61
C LEU A 144 11.61 -3.35 21.28
N LEU A 145 10.82 -3.28 20.19
CA LEU A 145 11.26 -2.81 18.87
C LEU A 145 11.72 -1.34 18.89
N GLU A 146 11.03 -0.45 19.63
CA GLU A 146 11.49 0.94 19.80
C GLU A 146 12.86 1.04 20.49
N ALA A 147 13.17 0.09 21.39
CA ALA A 147 14.40 0.06 22.19
C ALA A 147 15.61 -0.63 21.51
N MET A 148 15.49 -1.04 20.25
CA MET A 148 16.56 -1.60 19.42
C MET A 148 17.42 -0.52 18.76
N THR A 149 18.66 -0.86 18.35
CA THR A 149 19.39 -0.04 17.36
C THR A 149 18.76 -0.21 15.98
N PRO A 150 19.06 0.67 14.99
CA PRO A 150 18.54 0.48 13.63
C PRO A 150 18.94 -0.86 13.00
N ALA A 151 20.15 -1.34 13.26
CA ALA A 151 20.62 -2.63 12.76
C ALA A 151 19.87 -3.81 13.41
N ASP A 152 19.81 -3.87 14.75
CA ASP A 152 19.07 -4.93 15.45
C ASP A 152 17.59 -4.96 15.01
N PHE A 153 17.02 -3.78 14.75
CA PHE A 153 15.64 -3.63 14.31
C PHE A 153 15.43 -4.14 12.88
N ASP A 154 16.31 -3.83 11.92
CA ASP A 154 16.15 -4.28 10.53
C ASP A 154 16.36 -5.79 10.39
N ASP A 155 17.35 -6.36 11.10
CA ASP A 155 17.56 -7.81 11.19
C ASP A 155 16.32 -8.50 11.80
N THR A 156 15.84 -8.02 12.96
CA THR A 156 14.63 -8.56 13.61
C THR A 156 13.40 -8.43 12.71
N LEU A 157 13.27 -7.34 11.96
CA LEU A 157 12.14 -7.13 11.05
C LEU A 157 12.18 -8.11 9.86
N GLY A 158 13.37 -8.46 9.36
CA GLY A 158 13.56 -9.51 8.37
C GLY A 158 13.04 -10.87 8.86
N ASP A 159 13.42 -11.26 10.08
CA ASP A 159 12.90 -12.48 10.73
C ASP A 159 11.37 -12.42 10.94
N MET A 160 10.85 -11.27 11.39
CA MET A 160 9.40 -11.05 11.56
C MET A 160 8.60 -11.13 10.26
N LEU A 161 9.20 -10.76 9.13
CA LEU A 161 8.60 -10.88 7.81
C LEU A 161 8.61 -12.34 7.35
N ALA A 162 9.72 -13.05 7.55
CA ALA A 162 9.89 -14.46 7.17
C ALA A 162 8.93 -15.40 7.94
N GLY A 163 8.72 -15.19 9.25
CA GLY A 163 7.80 -15.96 10.08
C GLY A 163 6.37 -15.41 10.18
N GLY A 164 6.06 -14.32 9.47
CA GLY A 164 4.73 -13.68 9.50
C GLY A 164 4.33 -13.04 10.83
N GLN A 165 5.30 -12.78 11.74
CA GLN A 165 5.06 -12.05 12.99
C GLN A 165 4.62 -10.60 12.72
N VAL A 166 5.03 -9.96 11.61
CA VAL A 166 4.55 -8.61 11.25
C VAL A 166 3.02 -8.57 11.16
N ALA A 167 2.40 -9.46 10.38
CA ALA A 167 0.94 -9.50 10.24
C ALA A 167 0.25 -9.83 11.57
N ARG A 168 0.83 -10.73 12.39
CA ARG A 168 0.33 -11.06 13.74
C ARG A 168 0.40 -9.88 14.70
N LEU A 169 1.49 -9.12 14.72
CA LEU A 169 1.63 -7.92 15.55
C LEU A 169 0.52 -6.93 15.20
N LEU A 170 0.41 -6.58 13.92
CA LEU A 170 -0.51 -5.57 13.40
C LEU A 170 -1.98 -5.92 13.66
N GLY A 171 -2.35 -7.19 13.49
CA GLY A 171 -3.70 -7.69 13.81
C GLY A 171 -4.03 -7.76 15.30
N ARG A 172 -3.06 -7.51 16.19
CA ARG A 172 -3.24 -7.47 17.65
C ARG A 172 -3.08 -6.06 18.24
N LEU A 173 -2.46 -5.10 17.56
CA LEU A 173 -2.30 -3.73 18.10
C LEU A 173 -3.67 -3.09 18.39
N PRO A 174 -3.87 -2.47 19.57
CA PRO A 174 -5.19 -2.03 20.05
C PRO A 174 -5.79 -0.88 19.23
N GLY A 175 -4.99 -0.19 18.43
CA GLY A 175 -5.47 0.92 17.63
C GLY A 175 -4.44 1.51 16.70
N ARG A 176 -4.89 2.58 16.03
CA ARG A 176 -4.14 3.27 14.98
C ARG A 176 -2.89 3.98 15.48
N ALA A 177 -2.85 4.44 16.73
CA ALA A 177 -1.67 5.13 17.28
C ALA A 177 -0.46 4.18 17.33
N GLU A 178 -0.70 2.93 17.69
CA GLU A 178 0.30 1.88 17.80
C GLU A 178 0.72 1.36 16.42
N VAL A 179 -0.24 1.18 15.50
CA VAL A 179 0.03 0.89 14.08
C VAL A 179 0.92 1.97 13.45
N VAL A 180 0.59 3.24 13.68
CA VAL A 180 1.36 4.39 13.23
C VAL A 180 2.77 4.38 13.83
N ARG A 181 2.88 4.04 15.12
CA ARG A 181 4.15 3.93 15.86
C ARG A 181 5.03 2.79 15.33
N PHE A 182 4.47 1.64 14.94
CA PHE A 182 5.21 0.57 14.25
C PHE A 182 5.70 1.01 12.87
N LEU A 183 4.79 1.50 12.01
CA LEU A 183 5.13 1.95 10.64
C LEU A 183 6.11 3.14 10.63
N ARG A 184 6.19 3.90 11.72
CA ARG A 184 7.25 4.89 11.96
C ARG A 184 8.61 4.23 12.07
N LEU A 185 8.77 3.24 12.95
CA LEU A 185 10.06 2.55 13.14
C LEU A 185 10.53 1.88 11.86
N VAL A 186 9.62 1.23 11.13
CA VAL A 186 9.95 0.64 9.82
C VAL A 186 10.47 1.73 8.85
N GLY A 187 9.82 2.90 8.77
CA GLY A 187 10.30 4.00 7.92
C GLY A 187 11.56 4.73 8.41
N GLU A 188 11.84 4.72 9.71
CA GLU A 188 13.01 5.36 10.33
C GLU A 188 14.25 4.45 10.39
N ARG A 189 14.07 3.13 10.37
CA ARG A 189 15.13 2.16 10.74
C ARG A 189 15.29 0.99 9.77
N ALA A 190 14.27 0.59 9.02
CA ALA A 190 14.36 -0.57 8.13
C ALA A 190 15.01 -0.23 6.79
N SER A 191 15.69 -1.20 6.19
CA SER A 191 16.15 -1.14 4.80
C SER A 191 14.98 -1.08 3.82
N ALA A 192 15.20 -0.52 2.64
CA ALA A 192 14.15 -0.32 1.64
C ALA A 192 13.41 -1.62 1.27
N ALA A 193 14.12 -2.75 1.22
CA ALA A 193 13.52 -4.07 0.95
C ALA A 193 12.55 -4.52 2.06
N HIS A 194 12.89 -4.29 3.34
CA HIS A 194 11.98 -4.60 4.44
C HIS A 194 10.85 -3.56 4.55
N GLN A 195 11.06 -2.29 4.19
CA GLN A 195 9.96 -1.32 4.06
C GLN A 195 8.95 -1.76 3.00
N GLU A 196 9.41 -2.18 1.82
CA GLU A 196 8.56 -2.71 0.74
C GLU A 196 7.83 -3.99 1.17
N ALA A 197 8.53 -4.94 1.80
CA ALA A 197 7.95 -6.19 2.28
C ALA A 197 6.90 -5.99 3.39
N VAL A 198 7.10 -5.05 4.32
CA VAL A 198 6.08 -4.66 5.30
C VAL A 198 4.84 -4.10 4.60
N MET A 199 5.01 -3.21 3.61
CA MET A 199 3.88 -2.62 2.88
C MET A 199 3.13 -3.66 2.04
N ALA A 200 3.84 -4.60 1.41
CA ALA A 200 3.24 -5.70 0.65
C ALA A 200 2.51 -6.72 1.54
N GLY A 201 2.99 -6.93 2.79
CA GLY A 201 2.36 -7.79 3.79
C GLY A 201 1.27 -7.13 4.63
N TYR A 202 1.06 -5.81 4.51
CA TYR A 202 0.13 -5.08 5.37
C TYR A 202 -1.35 -5.34 4.98
N PRO A 203 -2.25 -5.66 5.94
CA PRO A 203 -3.67 -5.91 5.67
C PRO A 203 -4.51 -4.68 5.26
N PHE A 204 -3.89 -3.66 4.65
CA PHE A 204 -4.58 -2.66 3.83
C PHE A 204 -5.05 -3.31 2.51
N ALA A 205 -4.37 -4.36 2.06
CA ALA A 205 -4.58 -4.98 0.75
C ALA A 205 -5.83 -5.87 0.64
N ASN A 206 -6.29 -6.47 1.74
CA ASN A 206 -7.18 -7.65 1.76
C ASN A 206 -8.45 -7.42 2.62
N LEU A 207 -9.04 -6.21 2.59
CA LEU A 207 -10.25 -5.88 3.36
C LEU A 207 -11.57 -6.10 2.59
N THR A 208 -11.52 -6.48 1.32
CA THR A 208 -12.72 -6.84 0.54
C THR A 208 -13.02 -8.33 0.71
N PRO A 209 -14.20 -8.76 1.20
CA PRO A 209 -14.59 -10.17 1.15
C PRO A 209 -14.78 -10.58 -0.32
N GLU A 210 -13.76 -11.17 -0.94
CA GLU A 210 -13.66 -11.25 -2.41
C GLU A 210 -14.80 -12.07 -3.02
N SER A 211 -15.32 -13.03 -2.25
CA SER A 211 -16.53 -13.80 -2.57
C SER A 211 -17.81 -12.98 -2.81
N GLN A 212 -17.82 -11.67 -2.56
CA GLN A 212 -18.95 -10.76 -2.78
C GLN A 212 -18.80 -9.85 -4.02
N LEU A 213 -17.70 -9.97 -4.77
CA LEU A 213 -17.44 -9.24 -6.00
C LEU A 213 -18.10 -9.91 -7.21
N ILE A 214 -18.66 -9.09 -8.12
CA ILE A 214 -19.37 -9.53 -9.33
C ILE A 214 -18.74 -8.83 -10.54
N VAL A 215 -17.82 -9.51 -11.22
CA VAL A 215 -17.06 -8.98 -12.34
C VAL A 215 -17.64 -9.53 -13.64
N PHE A 216 -18.13 -8.65 -14.51
CA PHE A 216 -18.86 -8.99 -15.75
C PHE A 216 -19.97 -10.05 -15.56
N GLY A 217 -20.76 -9.90 -14.49
CA GLY A 217 -21.87 -10.80 -14.16
C GLY A 217 -21.45 -12.15 -13.56
N LYS A 218 -20.15 -12.40 -13.35
CA LYS A 218 -19.63 -13.61 -12.72
C LYS A 218 -19.17 -13.33 -11.30
N LYS A 219 -19.43 -14.27 -10.39
CA LYS A 219 -18.89 -14.25 -9.02
C LYS A 219 -17.38 -14.48 -9.07
N PHE A 220 -16.62 -13.74 -8.27
CA PHE A 220 -15.17 -13.88 -8.17
C PHE A 220 -14.72 -15.23 -7.59
N GLU A 221 -13.63 -15.77 -8.15
CA GLU A 221 -12.86 -16.90 -7.60
C GLU A 221 -11.38 -16.51 -7.48
N ALA A 222 -10.70 -16.97 -6.42
CA ALA A 222 -9.35 -16.49 -6.08
C ALA A 222 -8.26 -17.25 -6.86
N GLY A 223 -7.49 -16.53 -7.67
CA GLY A 223 -6.39 -17.10 -8.46
C GLY A 223 -5.37 -16.07 -8.94
N ARG A 224 -4.14 -16.53 -9.23
CA ARG A 224 -3.08 -15.68 -9.82
C ARG A 224 -3.27 -15.60 -11.34
N GLY A 225 -4.20 -14.75 -11.77
CA GLY A 225 -4.40 -14.44 -13.20
C GLY A 225 -3.14 -13.86 -13.87
N ALA A 226 -3.06 -13.99 -15.20
CA ALA A 226 -1.88 -13.62 -15.98
C ALA A 226 -1.48 -12.14 -15.81
N ARG A 227 -0.16 -11.86 -15.86
CA ARG A 227 0.33 -10.48 -15.99
C ARG A 227 -0.08 -9.92 -17.37
N PRO A 228 -0.54 -8.65 -17.46
CA PRO A 228 -0.89 -8.05 -18.74
C PRO A 228 0.34 -7.93 -19.66
N ALA A 229 0.09 -7.87 -20.96
CA ALA A 229 1.14 -7.57 -21.93
C ALA A 229 1.68 -6.15 -21.72
N ALA A 230 2.96 -5.96 -22.05
CA ALA A 230 3.59 -4.65 -22.07
C ALA A 230 2.86 -3.69 -23.05
N PRO A 231 2.59 -2.42 -22.68
CA PRO A 231 2.13 -1.42 -23.64
C PRO A 231 3.12 -1.24 -24.78
N ASP A 232 2.60 -0.91 -25.97
CA ASP A 232 3.33 -0.75 -27.23
C ASP A 232 4.61 0.08 -27.03
N PRO A 233 5.81 -0.50 -27.30
CA PRO A 233 7.08 0.20 -27.21
C PRO A 233 7.14 1.53 -27.98
N ALA A 234 6.41 1.67 -29.10
CA ALA A 234 6.38 2.90 -29.88
C ALA A 234 5.61 4.04 -29.18
N LEU A 235 4.60 3.70 -28.35
CA LEU A 235 3.81 4.66 -27.58
C LEU A 235 4.46 5.00 -26.22
N ARG A 236 5.32 4.14 -25.67
CA ARG A 236 6.05 4.41 -24.42
C ARG A 236 6.87 5.70 -24.43
N ARG A 237 7.29 6.19 -25.61
CA ARG A 237 7.98 7.48 -25.78
C ARG A 237 7.20 8.69 -25.26
N LEU A 238 5.87 8.53 -25.11
CA LEU A 238 4.93 9.57 -24.65
C LEU A 238 4.85 9.67 -23.12
N VAL A 239 5.51 8.76 -22.40
CA VAL A 239 5.56 8.72 -20.93
C VAL A 239 6.94 9.20 -20.49
N SER A 240 6.97 10.25 -19.68
CA SER A 240 8.23 10.78 -19.15
C SER A 240 8.93 9.80 -18.21
N ALA A 241 10.26 9.89 -18.15
CA ALA A 241 11.06 9.19 -17.14
C ALA A 241 11.00 9.88 -15.75
N ASP A 242 10.53 11.13 -15.68
CA ASP A 242 10.30 11.84 -14.43
C ASP A 242 8.94 11.43 -13.81
N PRO A 243 8.90 10.80 -12.62
CA PRO A 243 7.67 10.37 -11.98
C PRO A 243 6.80 11.51 -11.42
N SER A 244 7.27 12.77 -11.50
CA SER A 244 6.50 13.99 -11.21
C SER A 244 5.88 14.64 -12.46
N ALA A 245 6.15 14.12 -13.67
CA ALA A 245 5.67 14.76 -14.90
C ALA A 245 4.20 14.42 -15.23
N PRO A 246 3.50 15.29 -15.99
CA PRO A 246 2.18 15.00 -16.54
C PRO A 246 2.15 13.71 -17.36
N PHE A 247 1.00 13.03 -17.37
CA PHE A 247 0.78 11.75 -18.04
C PHE A 247 1.82 10.68 -17.69
N THR A 248 2.09 10.48 -16.39
CA THR A 248 2.95 9.39 -15.87
C THR A 248 2.27 8.44 -14.89
N GLY A 249 1.00 8.69 -14.54
CA GLY A 249 0.21 7.81 -13.67
C GLY A 249 -0.15 6.44 -14.26
N SER A 250 -1.00 5.73 -13.52
CA SER A 250 -1.60 4.42 -13.83
C SER A 250 -2.20 4.32 -15.23
N GLY A 251 -2.85 5.37 -15.73
CA GLY A 251 -3.39 5.47 -17.08
C GLY A 251 -2.31 5.40 -18.17
N ALA A 252 -1.20 6.11 -17.99
CA ALA A 252 -0.09 6.10 -18.93
C ALA A 252 0.73 4.80 -18.87
N THR A 253 0.96 4.28 -17.66
CA THR A 253 1.95 3.21 -17.39
C THR A 253 1.38 1.78 -17.35
N GLY A 254 0.08 1.62 -17.14
CA GLY A 254 -0.56 0.31 -16.97
C GLY A 254 -0.29 -0.35 -15.61
N THR A 255 0.25 0.38 -14.63
CA THR A 255 0.38 -0.08 -13.24
C THR A 255 -0.87 0.26 -12.43
N VAL A 256 -1.23 -0.60 -11.48
CA VAL A 256 -2.28 -0.35 -10.48
C VAL A 256 -1.83 0.85 -9.61
N SER A 257 -2.67 1.83 -9.31
CA SER A 257 -2.27 2.96 -8.42
C SER A 257 -1.81 2.48 -7.04
N ALA A 258 -2.35 1.35 -6.56
CA ALA A 258 -1.91 0.68 -5.33
C ALA A 258 -0.48 0.12 -5.38
N ASP A 259 0.05 -0.13 -6.60
CA ASP A 259 1.42 -0.58 -6.85
C ASP A 259 2.37 0.62 -7.08
N ALA A 260 1.87 1.87 -7.04
CA ALA A 260 2.70 3.07 -7.13
C ALA A 260 3.47 3.27 -5.80
N PRO A 261 4.81 3.23 -5.80
CA PRO A 261 5.59 3.20 -4.57
C PRO A 261 5.72 4.59 -3.96
N MET A 262 5.29 4.71 -2.71
CA MET A 262 5.80 5.68 -1.75
C MET A 262 6.50 4.88 -0.65
N SER A 263 7.80 5.06 -0.47
CA SER A 263 8.51 4.46 0.67
C SER A 263 8.00 5.05 1.99
N LEU A 264 8.18 4.32 3.09
CA LEU A 264 7.80 4.83 4.41
C LEU A 264 8.60 6.09 4.75
N GLY A 265 9.88 6.16 4.36
CA GLY A 265 10.71 7.37 4.49
C GLY A 265 10.14 8.59 3.73
N GLU A 266 9.70 8.41 2.48
CA GLU A 266 9.02 9.46 1.70
C GLU A 266 7.70 9.88 2.37
N MET A 267 6.90 8.93 2.84
CA MET A 267 5.67 9.22 3.58
C MET A 267 5.93 10.07 4.84
N TRP A 268 7.01 9.79 5.58
CA TRP A 268 7.41 10.60 6.73
C TRP A 268 7.95 11.98 6.34
N SER A 269 8.67 12.09 5.22
CA SER A 269 9.06 13.39 4.64
C SER A 269 7.84 14.24 4.28
N MET A 270 6.86 13.66 3.56
CA MET A 270 5.59 14.30 3.20
C MET A 270 4.86 14.83 4.46
N ARG A 271 4.73 13.98 5.49
CA ARG A 271 4.12 14.35 6.78
C ARG A 271 4.89 15.48 7.49
N GLY A 272 6.22 15.46 7.41
CA GLY A 272 7.11 16.52 7.90
C GLY A 272 6.90 17.84 7.18
N GLN A 273 6.76 17.83 5.85
CA GLN A 273 6.52 19.03 5.05
C GLN A 273 5.11 19.60 5.27
N VAL A 274 4.08 18.77 5.43
CA VAL A 274 2.73 19.24 5.85
C VAL A 274 2.76 19.93 7.23
N LYS A 275 3.60 19.45 8.17
CA LYS A 275 3.81 20.11 9.46
C LYS A 275 4.55 21.44 9.29
N LYS A 276 5.66 21.44 8.56
CA LYS A 276 6.50 22.62 8.30
C LYS A 276 5.75 23.72 7.54
N ALA A 277 4.86 23.38 6.61
CA ALA A 277 4.02 24.35 5.91
C ALA A 277 3.17 25.15 6.91
N LYS A 278 2.55 24.48 7.88
CA LYS A 278 1.78 25.13 8.96
C LYS A 278 2.66 26.00 9.87
N GLU A 279 3.86 25.52 10.21
CA GLU A 279 4.84 26.28 11.02
C GLU A 279 5.33 27.55 10.30
N LEU A 280 5.34 27.55 8.97
CA LEU A 280 5.66 28.71 8.13
C LEU A 280 4.44 29.59 7.79
N GLY A 281 3.23 29.25 8.24
CA GLY A 281 1.99 29.96 7.87
C GLY A 281 1.57 29.78 6.40
N ILE A 282 2.06 28.74 5.73
CA ILE A 282 1.84 28.44 4.32
C ILE A 282 0.76 27.36 4.19
N SER A 283 -0.26 27.59 3.37
CA SER A 283 -1.26 26.56 3.06
C SER A 283 -0.64 25.45 2.20
N VAL A 284 -1.03 24.20 2.45
CA VAL A 284 -0.58 23.04 1.65
C VAL A 284 -0.94 23.24 0.17
N GLU A 285 -2.11 23.80 -0.12
CA GLU A 285 -2.56 24.08 -1.49
C GLU A 285 -1.62 25.07 -2.22
N ARG A 286 -1.16 26.12 -1.53
CA ARG A 286 -0.15 27.03 -2.10
C ARG A 286 1.19 26.33 -2.34
N ALA A 287 1.54 25.34 -1.52
CA ALA A 287 2.76 24.56 -1.70
C ALA A 287 2.65 23.51 -2.83
N LYS A 288 1.45 23.03 -3.19
CA LYS A 288 1.23 22.19 -4.39
C LYS A 288 1.58 22.93 -5.69
N TYR A 289 1.10 24.17 -5.82
CA TYR A 289 1.21 24.96 -7.06
C TYR A 289 2.40 25.92 -7.09
N LYS A 290 3.02 26.21 -5.94
CA LYS A 290 4.25 27.02 -5.86
C LYS A 290 5.34 26.29 -5.10
N ARG A 291 6.40 25.92 -5.83
CA ARG A 291 7.62 25.31 -5.26
C ARG A 291 8.26 26.26 -4.24
N ILE A 292 8.44 25.78 -3.01
CA ILE A 292 8.90 26.56 -1.85
C ILE A 292 10.03 25.78 -1.15
N PRO A 293 11.14 26.43 -0.75
CA PRO A 293 12.30 25.76 -0.15
C PRO A 293 11.99 24.91 1.10
N GLY A 294 12.34 23.63 1.00
CA GLY A 294 12.06 22.59 1.99
C GLY A 294 10.57 22.27 2.17
N LEU A 295 9.74 22.53 1.14
CA LEU A 295 8.36 22.08 0.94
C LEU A 295 8.18 21.46 -0.46
N GLU A 296 9.27 21.07 -1.13
CA GLU A 296 9.29 20.61 -2.53
C GLU A 296 8.48 19.34 -2.76
N MET A 297 8.32 18.47 -1.75
CA MET A 297 7.56 17.24 -1.89
C MET A 297 6.04 17.51 -2.00
N LEU A 298 5.54 18.60 -1.40
CA LEU A 298 4.15 19.03 -1.59
C LEU A 298 3.89 19.45 -3.04
N HIS A 299 4.89 20.07 -3.68
CA HIS A 299 4.85 20.49 -5.08
C HIS A 299 5.05 19.31 -6.04
N ASP A 300 6.09 18.52 -5.82
CA ASP A 300 6.57 17.49 -6.75
C ASP A 300 5.74 16.17 -6.65
N TRP A 301 4.78 16.07 -5.73
CA TRP A 301 3.86 14.91 -5.57
C TRP A 301 2.37 15.36 -5.56
N SER A 302 2.01 16.28 -6.44
CA SER A 302 0.63 16.74 -6.70
C SER A 302 0.50 17.28 -8.12
N ASN A 303 -0.74 17.44 -8.59
CA ASN A 303 -1.20 17.92 -9.90
C ASN A 303 -0.06 18.46 -10.77
N PRO A 304 0.52 17.67 -11.68
CA PRO A 304 1.79 18.00 -12.31
C PRO A 304 1.69 19.19 -13.28
N VAL A 305 0.51 19.56 -13.79
CA VAL A 305 0.29 20.78 -14.55
C VAL A 305 0.07 21.96 -13.60
N LYS A 306 1.15 22.70 -13.34
CA LYS A 306 1.18 23.85 -12.40
C LYS A 306 0.66 25.18 -12.98
N GLY A 307 0.01 25.17 -14.13
CA GLY A 307 -0.42 26.35 -14.88
C GLY A 307 -1.63 26.03 -15.76
N ASP A 308 -1.88 26.83 -16.80
CA ASP A 308 -3.05 26.66 -17.65
C ASP A 308 -3.04 25.33 -18.43
N LEU A 309 -4.17 24.63 -18.37
CA LEU A 309 -4.38 23.31 -18.99
C LEU A 309 -4.65 23.40 -20.49
N THR A 310 -5.30 24.48 -20.93
CA THR A 310 -5.75 24.71 -22.32
C THR A 310 -5.61 26.18 -22.73
N GLY A 311 -5.39 26.44 -24.01
CA GLY A 311 -5.23 27.79 -24.57
C GLY A 311 -3.77 28.18 -24.85
N PRO A 312 -3.52 29.42 -25.30
CA PRO A 312 -2.17 29.86 -25.68
C PRO A 312 -1.17 29.79 -24.52
N GLY A 313 -0.05 29.08 -24.72
CA GLY A 313 0.98 28.84 -23.71
C GLY A 313 0.65 27.73 -22.70
N SER A 314 -0.47 27.03 -22.85
CA SER A 314 -0.87 25.93 -21.97
C SER A 314 -0.03 24.66 -22.15
N TRP A 315 -0.08 23.76 -21.17
CA TRP A 315 0.58 22.45 -21.28
C TRP A 315 0.06 21.63 -22.46
N LEU A 316 -1.25 21.64 -22.74
CA LEU A 316 -1.84 20.86 -23.83
C LEU A 316 -1.52 21.42 -25.22
N GLU A 317 -1.35 22.74 -25.36
CA GLU A 317 -0.87 23.35 -26.61
C GLU A 317 0.58 22.94 -26.93
N GLY A 318 1.40 22.72 -25.89
CA GLY A 318 2.75 22.16 -26.01
C GLY A 318 2.82 20.73 -26.56
N LEU A 319 1.69 20.03 -26.69
CA LEU A 319 1.62 18.68 -27.25
C LEU A 319 1.10 18.67 -28.69
N GLY A 320 1.92 18.17 -29.61
CA GLY A 320 1.49 17.96 -31.01
C GLY A 320 0.32 16.98 -31.11
N ALA A 321 -0.58 17.21 -32.08
CA ALA A 321 -1.81 16.42 -32.26
C ALA A 321 -1.56 14.89 -32.39
N ALA A 322 -0.43 14.48 -32.96
CA ALA A 322 -0.03 13.08 -33.06
C ALA A 322 0.28 12.45 -31.70
N ASP A 323 0.88 13.20 -30.78
CA ASP A 323 1.21 12.73 -29.43
C ASP A 323 -0.01 12.84 -28.51
N ARG A 324 -0.85 13.89 -28.66
CA ARG A 324 -2.19 13.97 -28.03
C ARG A 324 -3.05 12.74 -28.37
N LYS A 325 -3.11 12.35 -29.65
CA LYS A 325 -3.74 11.10 -30.10
C LYS A 325 -3.05 9.87 -29.51
N GLY A 326 -1.71 9.82 -29.54
CA GLY A 326 -0.94 8.69 -29.04
C GLY A 326 -1.15 8.42 -27.53
N GLN A 327 -1.35 9.45 -26.73
CA GLN A 327 -1.75 9.33 -25.32
C GLN A 327 -3.11 8.64 -25.17
N ALA A 328 -4.10 9.02 -25.97
CA ALA A 328 -5.42 8.37 -25.99
C ALA A 328 -5.33 6.90 -26.45
N GLU A 329 -4.56 6.61 -27.49
CA GLU A 329 -4.32 5.23 -27.96
C GLU A 329 -3.61 4.38 -26.89
N LEU A 330 -2.59 4.92 -26.21
CA LEU A 330 -1.86 4.25 -25.13
C LEU A 330 -2.77 3.98 -23.92
N LEU A 331 -3.52 4.98 -23.47
CA LEU A 331 -4.47 4.85 -22.36
C LEU A 331 -5.48 3.73 -22.63
N LEU A 332 -6.11 3.74 -23.81
CA LEU A 332 -7.30 2.93 -24.09
C LEU A 332 -7.02 1.50 -24.57
N ARG A 333 -5.92 1.28 -25.32
CA ARG A 333 -5.56 -0.05 -25.84
C ARG A 333 -4.85 -0.95 -24.81
N GLN A 334 -4.45 -0.40 -23.65
CA GLN A 334 -3.87 -1.21 -22.57
C GLN A 334 -4.92 -2.14 -21.92
N PRO A 335 -4.53 -3.37 -21.53
CA PRO A 335 -5.30 -4.19 -20.61
C PRO A 335 -5.51 -3.47 -19.27
N ILE A 336 -6.59 -3.78 -18.57
CA ILE A 336 -6.86 -3.20 -17.24
C ILE A 336 -5.79 -3.52 -16.20
N ALA A 337 -5.36 -2.49 -15.47
CA ALA A 337 -4.59 -2.58 -14.24
C ALA A 337 -5.54 -2.93 -13.08
N THR A 338 -5.74 -4.23 -12.84
CA THR A 338 -6.62 -4.74 -11.78
C THR A 338 -5.86 -5.51 -10.70
N ARG A 339 -6.29 -5.34 -9.44
CA ARG A 339 -5.89 -6.19 -8.31
C ARG A 339 -6.54 -7.58 -8.41
N TYR A 340 -7.69 -7.68 -9.07
CA TYR A 340 -8.58 -8.84 -9.06
C TYR A 340 -8.38 -9.78 -10.27
N ARG A 341 -7.12 -9.99 -10.70
CA ARG A 341 -6.77 -10.78 -11.91
C ARG A 341 -7.37 -12.19 -11.94
N GLY A 342 -7.65 -12.80 -10.77
CA GLY A 342 -8.32 -14.11 -10.66
C GLY A 342 -9.77 -14.14 -11.14
N ALA A 343 -10.45 -12.99 -11.24
CA ALA A 343 -11.82 -12.88 -11.75
C ALA A 343 -11.95 -13.29 -13.25
N TYR A 344 -10.83 -13.27 -13.97
CA TYR A 344 -10.78 -13.37 -15.42
C TYR A 344 -10.24 -14.73 -15.85
N ALA A 345 -11.07 -15.53 -16.52
CA ALA A 345 -10.74 -16.88 -17.00
C ALA A 345 -9.82 -16.90 -18.24
N GLY A 346 -9.06 -15.82 -18.50
CA GLY A 346 -8.29 -15.63 -19.72
C GLY A 346 -7.48 -14.32 -19.70
N ALA A 347 -7.27 -13.71 -20.86
CA ALA A 347 -6.66 -12.39 -20.95
C ALA A 347 -7.52 -11.32 -20.26
N LEU A 348 -6.88 -10.33 -19.66
CA LEU A 348 -7.56 -9.15 -19.10
C LEU A 348 -8.12 -8.29 -20.26
N PRO A 349 -9.36 -7.77 -20.15
CA PRO A 349 -9.92 -6.90 -21.18
C PRO A 349 -9.14 -5.59 -21.29
N THR A 350 -9.17 -4.98 -22.47
CA THR A 350 -8.67 -3.61 -22.67
C THR A 350 -9.54 -2.60 -21.93
N ARG A 351 -8.96 -1.47 -21.55
CA ARG A 351 -9.71 -0.34 -20.98
C ARG A 351 -10.82 0.13 -21.92
N ALA A 352 -10.60 0.10 -23.23
CA ALA A 352 -11.64 0.37 -24.22
C ALA A 352 -12.85 -0.58 -24.12
N GLU A 353 -12.65 -1.89 -23.93
CA GLU A 353 -13.76 -2.85 -23.74
C GLU A 353 -14.54 -2.60 -22.45
N VAL A 354 -13.84 -2.25 -21.36
CA VAL A 354 -14.48 -1.93 -20.08
C VAL A 354 -15.23 -0.58 -20.15
N ILE A 355 -14.64 0.44 -20.75
CA ILE A 355 -15.27 1.76 -20.97
C ILE A 355 -16.52 1.61 -21.86
N ARG A 356 -16.44 0.85 -22.96
CA ARG A 356 -17.60 0.55 -23.83
C ARG A 356 -18.73 -0.19 -23.08
N SER A 357 -18.37 -1.02 -22.09
CA SER A 357 -19.33 -1.72 -21.23
C SER A 357 -19.99 -0.79 -20.20
N ALA A 358 -19.20 0.02 -19.50
CA ALA A 358 -19.67 0.98 -18.50
C ALA A 358 -20.53 2.09 -19.12
N ALA A 359 -20.08 2.67 -20.25
CA ALA A 359 -20.82 3.71 -20.95
C ALA A 359 -22.20 3.22 -21.41
N ARG A 360 -22.28 2.00 -21.98
CA ARG A 360 -23.55 1.33 -22.32
C ARG A 360 -24.45 1.10 -21.09
N ALA A 361 -23.89 0.65 -19.96
CA ALA A 361 -24.66 0.43 -18.73
C ALA A 361 -25.28 1.73 -18.18
N HIS A 362 -24.69 2.88 -18.48
CA HIS A 362 -25.05 4.18 -17.93
C HIS A 362 -25.58 5.20 -18.96
N ARG A 363 -26.01 4.79 -20.16
CA ARG A 363 -26.52 5.70 -21.22
C ARG A 363 -25.52 6.83 -21.58
N LEU A 364 -24.25 6.48 -21.73
CA LEU A 364 -23.18 7.39 -22.13
C LEU A 364 -22.49 6.87 -23.41
N SER A 365 -21.90 7.79 -24.18
CA SER A 365 -20.92 7.46 -25.22
C SER A 365 -19.59 7.05 -24.57
N PRO A 366 -18.90 6.00 -25.05
CA PRO A 366 -17.60 5.61 -24.49
C PRO A 366 -16.53 6.69 -24.64
N GLU A 367 -16.62 7.53 -25.67
CA GLU A 367 -15.69 8.65 -25.90
C GLU A 367 -15.79 9.72 -24.81
N LEU A 368 -16.96 9.94 -24.22
CA LEU A 368 -17.14 10.86 -23.09
C LEU A 368 -16.44 10.32 -21.83
N VAL A 369 -16.70 9.05 -21.48
CA VAL A 369 -16.09 8.40 -20.31
C VAL A 369 -14.56 8.33 -20.46
N ALA A 370 -14.08 8.02 -21.67
CA ALA A 370 -12.67 8.06 -22.01
C ALA A 370 -12.06 9.47 -22.04
N GLY A 371 -12.82 10.50 -22.46
CA GLY A 371 -12.38 11.89 -22.47
C GLY A 371 -12.17 12.44 -21.07
N ILE A 372 -13.09 12.15 -20.14
CA ILE A 372 -12.93 12.42 -18.70
C ILE A 372 -11.65 11.74 -18.19
N ILE A 373 -11.53 10.42 -18.34
CA ILE A 373 -10.35 9.66 -17.86
C ILE A 373 -9.04 10.17 -18.50
N LEU A 374 -9.04 10.58 -19.77
CA LEU A 374 -7.86 11.12 -20.43
C LEU A 374 -7.48 12.52 -19.91
N ALA A 375 -8.45 13.36 -19.53
CA ALA A 375 -8.17 14.63 -18.86
C ALA A 375 -7.54 14.38 -17.47
N GLU A 376 -8.19 13.57 -16.62
CA GLU A 376 -7.68 13.19 -15.30
C GLU A 376 -6.27 12.57 -15.38
N GLN A 377 -6.04 11.64 -16.32
CA GLN A 377 -4.72 10.98 -16.46
C GLN A 377 -3.64 11.85 -17.10
N ARG A 378 -3.99 12.97 -17.74
CA ARG A 378 -3.00 13.95 -18.23
C ARG A 378 -2.43 14.77 -17.09
N ASP A 379 -3.28 15.26 -16.20
CA ASP A 379 -2.86 15.88 -14.93
C ASP A 379 -2.71 14.85 -13.79
N GLN A 380 -2.18 13.65 -14.10
CA GLN A 380 -1.81 12.66 -13.11
C GLN A 380 -0.33 12.25 -13.24
N SER A 381 0.37 12.31 -12.11
CA SER A 381 1.75 11.84 -11.99
C SER A 381 1.85 10.50 -11.27
N LYS A 382 2.92 9.73 -11.52
CA LYS A 382 3.18 8.47 -10.79
C LYS A 382 3.32 8.69 -9.28
N ARG A 383 3.86 9.83 -8.87
CA ARG A 383 4.01 10.21 -7.46
C ARG A 383 2.67 10.51 -6.80
N GLU A 384 1.76 11.14 -7.52
CA GLU A 384 0.43 11.49 -7.02
C GLU A 384 -0.46 10.27 -6.79
N ASP A 385 -0.49 9.31 -7.74
CA ASP A 385 -1.09 7.97 -7.54
C ASP A 385 -0.63 7.33 -6.22
N ALA A 386 0.65 7.49 -5.88
CA ALA A 386 1.24 6.98 -4.64
C ALA A 386 0.85 7.81 -3.40
N VAL A 387 0.69 9.14 -3.49
CA VAL A 387 0.14 9.95 -2.39
C VAL A 387 -1.30 9.55 -2.12
N ASP A 388 -2.17 9.58 -3.14
CA ASP A 388 -3.61 9.44 -2.97
C ASP A 388 -4.01 8.10 -2.36
N TYR A 389 -3.45 7.02 -2.91
CA TYR A 389 -3.69 5.68 -2.40
C TYR A 389 -3.08 5.51 -1.00
N GLN A 390 -1.78 5.75 -0.83
CA GLN A 390 -1.11 5.48 0.46
C GLN A 390 -1.57 6.42 1.57
N SER A 391 -1.92 7.67 1.27
CA SER A 391 -2.57 8.60 2.21
C SER A 391 -3.93 8.05 2.66
N THR A 392 -4.74 7.53 1.74
CA THR A 392 -6.01 6.90 2.10
C THR A 392 -5.78 5.67 2.99
N MET A 393 -4.87 4.77 2.61
CA MET A 393 -4.62 3.56 3.39
C MET A 393 -4.06 3.88 4.79
N TRP A 394 -3.05 4.74 4.88
CA TRP A 394 -2.36 5.10 6.12
C TRP A 394 -3.08 6.20 6.96
N THR A 395 -4.18 6.79 6.47
CA THR A 395 -4.97 7.80 7.24
C THR A 395 -6.48 7.56 7.34
N GLY A 396 -7.07 6.66 6.56
CA GLY A 396 -8.52 6.49 6.47
C GLY A 396 -9.29 7.72 5.97
N ARG A 397 -8.59 8.80 5.59
CA ARG A 397 -9.17 9.99 4.94
C ARG A 397 -9.44 9.68 3.48
N THR A 398 -10.32 10.45 2.88
CA THR A 398 -10.66 10.31 1.47
C THR A 398 -9.69 11.13 0.61
N SER A 399 -9.27 10.53 -0.50
CA SER A 399 -8.62 11.18 -1.63
C SER A 399 -9.36 10.78 -2.91
N SER A 400 -9.04 11.45 -4.01
CA SER A 400 -9.35 10.97 -5.36
C SER A 400 -8.38 9.85 -5.73
N ILE A 401 -8.85 8.79 -6.40
CA ILE A 401 -8.01 7.62 -6.71
C ILE A 401 -8.27 7.12 -8.14
N GLY A 402 -7.19 6.70 -8.81
CA GLY A 402 -7.21 5.87 -10.03
C GLY A 402 -7.61 6.63 -11.30
N LEU A 403 -7.97 5.88 -12.34
CA LEU A 403 -8.13 6.37 -13.71
C LEU A 403 -8.90 7.69 -13.85
N GLY A 404 -10.08 7.81 -13.24
CA GLY A 404 -10.89 9.03 -13.29
C GLY A 404 -10.91 9.84 -12.00
N GLN A 405 -9.90 9.73 -11.13
CA GLN A 405 -9.76 10.53 -9.91
C GLN A 405 -11.03 10.59 -9.03
N VAL A 406 -11.69 9.45 -8.83
CA VAL A 406 -12.94 9.36 -8.08
C VAL A 406 -12.66 9.50 -6.59
N GLU A 407 -13.30 10.46 -5.90
CA GLU A 407 -13.14 10.59 -4.45
C GLU A 407 -13.77 9.39 -3.70
N VAL A 408 -13.02 8.79 -2.77
CA VAL A 408 -13.48 7.69 -1.89
C VAL A 408 -14.79 8.02 -1.18
N LYS A 409 -14.99 9.28 -0.77
CA LYS A 409 -16.23 9.78 -0.15
C LYS A 409 -17.40 9.72 -1.13
N THR A 410 -17.20 10.21 -2.35
CA THR A 410 -18.22 10.21 -3.42
C THR A 410 -18.56 8.79 -3.86
N ALA A 411 -17.56 7.90 -3.94
CA ALA A 411 -17.78 6.47 -4.21
C ALA A 411 -18.68 5.79 -3.17
N ARG A 412 -18.50 6.12 -1.88
CA ARG A 412 -19.38 5.71 -0.78
C ARG A 412 -20.78 6.33 -0.89
N GLU A 413 -20.85 7.66 -0.88
CA GLU A 413 -22.09 8.42 -0.71
C GLU A 413 -23.02 8.39 -1.94
N LYS A 414 -22.49 8.02 -3.11
CA LYS A 414 -23.27 7.79 -4.33
C LYS A 414 -23.44 6.30 -4.67
N ASN A 415 -22.93 5.38 -3.83
CA ASN A 415 -22.89 3.94 -4.06
C ASN A 415 -22.40 3.59 -5.48
N LEU A 416 -21.15 3.97 -5.79
CA LEU A 416 -20.64 3.91 -7.16
C LEU A 416 -20.29 2.50 -7.68
N PHE A 417 -20.25 1.49 -6.80
CA PHE A 417 -19.99 0.09 -7.18
C PHE A 417 -21.25 -0.77 -7.31
N ALA A 418 -22.45 -0.16 -7.30
CA ALA A 418 -23.71 -0.89 -7.17
C ALA A 418 -23.96 -1.95 -8.25
N ASP A 419 -23.33 -1.78 -9.43
CA ASP A 419 -23.47 -2.65 -10.59
C ASP A 419 -22.39 -3.77 -10.63
N GLN A 420 -21.45 -3.78 -9.67
CA GLN A 420 -20.27 -4.67 -9.63
C GLN A 420 -20.04 -5.41 -8.30
N VAL A 421 -20.74 -5.05 -7.22
CA VAL A 421 -20.61 -5.73 -5.92
C VAL A 421 -21.98 -6.08 -5.33
N SER A 422 -22.04 -7.18 -4.57
CA SER A 422 -23.31 -7.66 -3.99
C SER A 422 -23.96 -6.61 -3.06
N ARG A 423 -25.28 -6.68 -2.86
CA ARG A 423 -26.00 -5.73 -1.97
C ARG A 423 -25.42 -5.70 -0.55
N SER A 424 -24.98 -6.84 -0.02
CA SER A 424 -24.31 -6.94 1.29
C SER A 424 -23.00 -6.15 1.32
N MET A 425 -22.22 -6.21 0.24
CA MET A 425 -21.00 -5.42 0.07
C MET A 425 -21.32 -3.93 -0.06
N GLN A 426 -22.37 -3.54 -0.79
CA GLN A 426 -22.82 -2.14 -0.88
C GLN A 426 -23.21 -1.59 0.51
N THR A 427 -23.97 -2.36 1.30
CA THR A 427 -24.35 -1.98 2.68
C THR A 427 -23.13 -1.84 3.59
N TRP A 428 -22.11 -2.68 3.43
CA TRP A 428 -20.87 -2.58 4.21
C TRP A 428 -19.99 -1.40 3.79
N LEU A 429 -19.78 -1.20 2.49
CA LEU A 429 -19.03 -0.07 1.93
C LEU A 429 -19.68 1.29 2.25
N ALA A 430 -21.01 1.34 2.40
CA ALA A 430 -21.74 2.54 2.80
C ALA A 430 -21.45 3.03 4.23
N GLY A 431 -20.82 2.20 5.08
CA GLY A 431 -20.33 2.64 6.38
C GLY A 431 -19.29 3.75 6.25
N ASN A 432 -19.26 4.69 7.20
CA ASN A 432 -18.20 5.72 7.28
C ASN A 432 -17.13 5.25 8.26
N THR A 433 -16.33 4.25 7.88
CA THR A 433 -15.26 3.67 8.71
C THR A 433 -13.91 3.72 7.99
N GLU A 434 -12.82 3.62 8.74
CA GLU A 434 -11.47 3.54 8.16
C GLU A 434 -11.33 2.30 7.24
N THR A 435 -11.89 1.16 7.63
CA THR A 435 -11.85 -0.10 6.86
C THR A 435 -12.70 -0.09 5.58
N SER A 436 -13.85 0.59 5.58
CA SER A 436 -14.67 0.76 4.37
C SER A 436 -14.02 1.76 3.40
N ASN A 437 -13.51 2.89 3.90
CA ASN A 437 -12.75 3.84 3.08
C ASN A 437 -11.51 3.17 2.43
N GLN A 438 -10.79 2.33 3.18
CA GLN A 438 -9.67 1.52 2.67
C GLN A 438 -10.11 0.52 1.59
N ALA A 439 -11.22 -0.20 1.79
CA ALA A 439 -11.73 -1.13 0.79
C ALA A 439 -12.24 -0.41 -0.48
N ILE A 440 -12.86 0.76 -0.35
CA ILE A 440 -13.24 1.63 -1.47
C ILE A 440 -11.98 2.06 -2.25
N ALA A 441 -10.91 2.48 -1.56
CA ALA A 441 -9.63 2.80 -2.21
C ALA A 441 -9.02 1.59 -2.95
N GLY A 442 -9.09 0.39 -2.35
CA GLY A 442 -8.68 -0.85 -3.00
C GLY A 442 -9.47 -1.19 -4.27
N LEU A 443 -10.78 -0.89 -4.29
CA LEU A 443 -11.61 -1.00 -5.49
C LEU A 443 -11.23 0.08 -6.52
N LEU A 444 -11.20 1.37 -6.14
CA LEU A 444 -10.87 2.48 -7.05
C LEU A 444 -9.46 2.39 -7.66
N ALA A 445 -8.51 1.74 -6.98
CA ALA A 445 -7.18 1.48 -7.54
C ALA A 445 -7.17 0.40 -8.64
N SER A 446 -8.29 -0.29 -8.89
CA SER A 446 -8.45 -1.27 -9.97
C SER A 446 -9.30 -0.67 -11.10
N ASP A 447 -8.74 -0.62 -12.31
CA ASP A 447 -9.31 0.11 -13.46
C ASP A 447 -10.79 -0.20 -13.74
N GLU A 448 -11.24 -1.45 -13.59
CA GLU A 448 -12.61 -1.83 -13.94
C GLU A 448 -13.66 -1.30 -12.95
N PHE A 449 -13.31 -1.17 -11.68
CA PHE A 449 -14.17 -0.56 -10.67
C PHE A 449 -14.13 0.97 -10.77
N ASN A 450 -12.97 1.52 -11.15
CA ASN A 450 -12.82 2.95 -11.40
C ASN A 450 -13.66 3.42 -12.60
N VAL A 451 -13.53 2.77 -13.76
CA VAL A 451 -14.25 3.11 -15.00
C VAL A 451 -15.77 3.06 -14.82
N PHE A 452 -16.30 2.07 -14.10
CA PHE A 452 -17.72 2.00 -13.77
C PHE A 452 -18.14 3.08 -12.78
N ALA A 453 -17.33 3.38 -11.77
CA ALA A 453 -17.60 4.48 -10.84
C ALA A 453 -17.66 5.85 -11.55
N VAL A 454 -16.73 6.12 -12.48
CA VAL A 454 -16.73 7.32 -13.34
C VAL A 454 -18.01 7.41 -14.16
N ALA A 455 -18.35 6.35 -14.94
CA ALA A 455 -19.52 6.34 -15.79
C ALA A 455 -20.84 6.47 -15.00
N ARG A 456 -20.92 5.83 -13.83
CA ARG A 456 -22.07 5.94 -12.91
C ARG A 456 -22.18 7.33 -12.29
N TYR A 457 -21.08 7.96 -11.89
CA TYR A 457 -21.09 9.32 -11.35
C TYR A 457 -21.49 10.34 -12.42
N LEU A 458 -20.90 10.27 -13.63
CA LEU A 458 -21.30 11.09 -14.78
C LEU A 458 -22.80 10.99 -15.07
N ARG A 459 -23.37 9.78 -15.01
CA ARG A 459 -24.82 9.57 -15.18
C ARG A 459 -25.66 10.21 -14.07
N LEU A 460 -25.23 10.13 -12.81
CA LEU A 460 -25.90 10.79 -11.68
C LEU A 460 -25.83 12.32 -11.79
N VAL A 461 -24.68 12.87 -12.22
CA VAL A 461 -24.49 14.30 -12.48
C VAL A 461 -25.38 14.75 -13.65
N ALA A 462 -25.40 14.03 -14.77
CA ALA A 462 -26.25 14.33 -15.92
C ALA A 462 -27.75 14.19 -15.62
N ASP A 463 -28.16 13.19 -14.83
CA ASP A 463 -29.55 13.07 -14.37
C ASP A 463 -29.96 14.24 -13.46
N ALA A 464 -29.01 14.89 -12.76
CA ALA A 464 -29.24 16.13 -12.04
C ALA A 464 -29.32 17.35 -12.98
N GLY A 465 -28.43 17.46 -13.97
CA GLY A 465 -28.46 18.50 -15.00
C GLY A 465 -29.77 18.54 -15.79
N ALA A 466 -30.34 17.37 -16.07
CA ALA A 466 -31.64 17.23 -16.72
C ALA A 466 -32.85 17.76 -15.91
N ARG A 467 -32.62 18.19 -14.66
CA ARG A 467 -33.64 18.85 -13.81
C ARG A 467 -33.35 20.35 -13.59
N GLN A 468 -32.31 20.88 -14.23
CA GLN A 468 -31.93 22.29 -14.16
C GLN A 468 -32.55 23.11 -15.29
N SER A 469 -32.36 24.43 -15.24
CA SER A 469 -32.88 25.37 -16.23
C SER A 469 -31.98 26.60 -16.37
N ALA A 470 -32.09 27.32 -17.48
CA ALA A 470 -31.40 28.59 -17.66
C ALA A 470 -31.81 29.66 -16.62
N ALA A 471 -32.99 29.51 -16.00
CA ALA A 471 -33.47 30.40 -14.94
C ALA A 471 -32.90 30.06 -13.54
N SER A 472 -32.45 28.81 -13.32
CA SER A 472 -31.80 28.41 -12.07
C SER A 472 -30.27 28.54 -12.12
N LEU A 473 -29.67 28.54 -13.32
CA LEU A 473 -28.22 28.60 -13.54
C LEU A 473 -27.84 29.75 -14.51
N PRO A 474 -27.87 31.02 -14.05
CA PRO A 474 -27.75 32.19 -14.93
C PRO A 474 -26.33 32.40 -15.51
N ARG A 475 -25.25 32.02 -14.82
CA ARG A 475 -23.88 32.09 -15.40
C ARG A 475 -23.71 31.00 -16.47
N THR A 476 -24.19 29.81 -16.18
CA THR A 476 -24.23 28.66 -17.11
C THR A 476 -25.02 29.00 -18.38
N ALA A 477 -26.16 29.68 -18.23
CA ALA A 477 -26.99 30.12 -19.35
C ALA A 477 -26.39 31.30 -20.15
N ALA A 478 -25.52 32.11 -19.54
CA ALA A 478 -24.81 33.18 -20.24
C ALA A 478 -23.68 32.63 -21.11
N GLU A 479 -22.95 31.61 -20.63
CA GLU A 479 -21.90 30.93 -21.41
C GLU A 479 -22.50 30.01 -22.48
N PHE A 480 -23.56 29.26 -22.15
CA PHE A 480 -24.21 28.28 -23.04
C PHE A 480 -25.68 28.64 -23.32
N PRO A 481 -25.97 29.75 -24.04
CA PRO A 481 -27.35 30.24 -24.26
C PRO A 481 -28.22 29.31 -25.13
N GLY A 482 -27.63 28.32 -25.80
CA GLY A 482 -28.33 27.29 -26.57
C GLY A 482 -28.49 25.94 -25.85
N LEU A 483 -28.14 25.84 -24.57
CA LEU A 483 -28.07 24.56 -23.85
C LEU A 483 -29.44 23.92 -23.60
N ASP A 484 -29.58 22.67 -24.03
CA ASP A 484 -30.76 21.84 -23.88
C ASP A 484 -30.63 20.94 -22.64
N PHE A 485 -30.85 21.51 -21.45
CA PHE A 485 -30.68 20.78 -20.18
C PHE A 485 -31.37 19.40 -20.17
N ALA A 486 -32.56 19.28 -20.74
CA ALA A 486 -33.31 18.01 -20.78
C ALA A 486 -32.55 16.89 -21.53
N ARG A 487 -31.70 17.25 -22.51
CA ARG A 487 -30.86 16.31 -23.26
C ARG A 487 -29.89 15.54 -22.40
N PHE A 488 -29.46 16.07 -21.25
CA PHE A 488 -28.62 15.31 -20.33
C PHE A 488 -29.29 13.98 -19.91
N ALA A 489 -30.62 13.87 -19.85
CA ALA A 489 -31.32 12.61 -19.53
C ALA A 489 -31.19 11.54 -20.63
N ALA A 490 -30.98 11.96 -21.87
CA ALA A 490 -30.80 11.09 -23.03
C ALA A 490 -29.42 10.38 -23.00
N ASP A 491 -29.19 9.54 -24.00
CA ASP A 491 -27.89 8.92 -24.22
C ASP A 491 -26.86 9.95 -24.71
N ALA A 492 -25.65 9.94 -24.14
CA ALA A 492 -24.64 10.96 -24.43
C ALA A 492 -24.08 10.94 -25.87
N SER A 493 -24.41 9.93 -26.68
CA SER A 493 -24.20 9.97 -28.14
C SER A 493 -24.98 11.10 -28.85
N THR A 494 -26.00 11.69 -28.20
CA THR A 494 -26.83 12.80 -28.72
C THR A 494 -26.38 14.19 -28.27
N TRP A 495 -25.41 14.27 -27.36
CA TRP A 495 -24.98 15.51 -26.71
C TRP A 495 -24.13 16.39 -27.64
N THR A 496 -24.22 17.72 -27.48
CA THR A 496 -23.33 18.66 -28.19
C THR A 496 -22.00 18.80 -27.44
N GLU A 497 -21.02 19.46 -28.05
CA GLU A 497 -19.75 19.76 -27.37
C GLU A 497 -19.94 20.63 -26.12
N ASP A 498 -20.96 21.51 -26.09
CA ASP A 498 -21.33 22.32 -24.91
C ASP A 498 -21.74 21.44 -23.71
N HIS A 499 -22.46 20.34 -23.98
CA HIS A 499 -22.86 19.37 -22.95
C HIS A 499 -21.65 18.55 -22.46
N VAL A 500 -20.68 18.25 -23.34
CA VAL A 500 -19.43 17.57 -22.98
C VAL A 500 -18.51 18.50 -22.18
N TRP A 501 -18.46 19.78 -22.53
CA TRP A 501 -17.75 20.82 -21.78
C TRP A 501 -18.35 20.93 -20.37
N LEU A 502 -19.67 21.15 -20.29
CA LEU A 502 -20.34 21.39 -19.01
C LEU A 502 -20.32 20.16 -18.10
N ILE A 503 -20.55 18.95 -18.62
CA ILE A 503 -20.42 17.74 -17.77
C ILE A 503 -18.98 17.54 -17.27
N GLY A 504 -17.97 18.06 -17.98
CA GLY A 504 -16.57 18.09 -17.53
C GLY A 504 -16.33 19.11 -16.41
N SER A 505 -16.94 20.30 -16.50
CA SER A 505 -16.99 21.27 -15.39
C SER A 505 -17.63 20.65 -14.14
N GLU A 506 -18.84 20.08 -14.30
CA GLU A 506 -19.63 19.50 -13.21
C GLU A 506 -19.09 18.15 -12.68
N TYR A 507 -18.05 17.59 -13.28
CA TYR A 507 -17.38 16.39 -12.79
C TYR A 507 -16.44 16.70 -11.62
N THR A 508 -15.68 17.79 -11.73
CA THR A 508 -14.65 18.20 -10.75
C THR A 508 -15.14 19.26 -9.74
N SER A 509 -16.34 19.81 -9.91
CA SER A 509 -16.92 20.86 -9.06
C SER A 509 -18.00 20.32 -8.10
N SER A 510 -18.70 21.23 -7.39
CA SER A 510 -19.99 20.87 -6.77
C SER A 510 -21.07 20.91 -7.85
N PRO A 511 -21.69 19.76 -8.24
CA PRO A 511 -22.46 19.72 -9.48
C PRO A 511 -23.69 20.63 -9.46
N TRP A 512 -23.78 21.49 -10.47
CA TRP A 512 -24.88 22.43 -10.74
C TRP A 512 -25.03 23.53 -9.69
N ASP A 513 -23.92 24.06 -9.17
CA ASP A 513 -23.87 25.28 -8.33
C ASP A 513 -23.71 26.59 -9.14
N ASP A 514 -23.81 26.50 -10.48
CA ASP A 514 -23.63 27.57 -11.47
C ASP A 514 -22.16 28.06 -11.63
N THR A 515 -21.18 27.42 -10.98
CA THR A 515 -19.76 27.82 -11.04
C THR A 515 -18.98 27.01 -12.07
N LEU A 516 -18.85 27.57 -13.26
CA LEU A 516 -18.14 26.96 -14.39
C LEU A 516 -16.64 26.82 -14.10
N ASN A 517 -16.12 25.60 -14.27
CA ASN A 517 -14.71 25.26 -14.09
C ASN A 517 -14.02 25.08 -15.47
N PRO A 518 -12.87 25.75 -15.74
CA PRO A 518 -12.08 25.56 -16.97
C PRO A 518 -11.72 24.11 -17.32
N TRP A 519 -11.77 23.18 -16.38
CA TRP A 519 -11.66 21.73 -16.61
C TRP A 519 -12.60 21.22 -17.72
N GLY A 520 -13.79 21.85 -17.89
CA GLY A 520 -14.71 21.54 -18.99
C GLY A 520 -14.06 21.66 -20.38
N GLN A 521 -13.19 22.65 -20.58
CA GLN A 521 -12.45 22.81 -21.82
C GLN A 521 -11.38 21.72 -22.01
N PHE A 522 -10.73 21.31 -20.93
CA PHE A 522 -9.70 20.26 -20.95
C PHE A 522 -10.32 18.88 -21.23
N VAL A 523 -11.47 18.59 -20.64
CA VAL A 523 -12.30 17.42 -20.94
C VAL A 523 -12.80 17.42 -22.39
N LEU A 524 -13.25 18.57 -22.92
CA LEU A 524 -13.67 18.69 -24.31
C LEU A 524 -12.51 18.40 -25.29
N GLU A 525 -11.32 18.94 -25.02
CA GLU A 525 -10.13 18.65 -25.84
C GLU A 525 -9.70 17.17 -25.75
N ALA A 526 -9.80 16.56 -24.57
CA ALA A 526 -9.54 15.13 -24.39
C ALA A 526 -10.58 14.25 -25.11
N TYR A 527 -11.86 14.62 -25.10
CA TYR A 527 -12.93 13.97 -25.87
C TYR A 527 -12.67 14.05 -27.39
N ARG A 528 -12.23 15.21 -27.89
CA ARG A 528 -11.81 15.40 -29.29
C ARG A 528 -10.62 14.49 -29.65
N ASP A 529 -9.63 14.38 -28.77
CA ASP A 529 -8.48 13.48 -28.97
C ASP A 529 -8.87 11.99 -29.00
N VAL A 530 -9.77 11.56 -28.12
CA VAL A 530 -10.30 10.18 -28.11
C VAL A 530 -11.04 9.87 -29.42
N LYS A 531 -11.80 10.82 -29.97
CA LYS A 531 -12.45 10.66 -31.28
C LYS A 531 -11.42 10.60 -32.42
N ALA A 532 -10.36 11.43 -32.37
CA ALA A 532 -9.24 11.35 -33.32
C ALA A 532 -8.43 10.05 -33.19
N ALA A 533 -8.44 9.40 -32.03
CA ALA A 533 -7.79 8.10 -31.80
C ALA A 533 -8.50 6.95 -32.55
N GLY A 534 -9.82 7.00 -32.72
CA GLY A 534 -10.59 6.00 -33.47
C GLY A 534 -10.56 4.61 -32.83
N VAL A 535 -10.69 4.55 -31.50
CA VAL A 535 -10.58 3.31 -30.70
C VAL A 535 -11.94 2.64 -30.41
N PHE A 536 -13.04 3.37 -30.55
CA PHE A 536 -14.38 2.96 -30.09
C PHE A 536 -15.32 2.46 -31.19
#